data_AF-D3FQ75-F1
#
_entry.id   AF-D3FQ75-F1
#
_cell.length_a   1.000
_cell.length_b   1.000
_cell.length_c   1.000
_cell.angle_alpha   90.00
_cell.angle_beta   90.00
_cell.angle_gamma   90.00
#
_symmetry.space_group_name_H-M   'P 1'
#
loop_
_entity.id
_entity.type
_entity.pdbx_description
1 polymer ?
#
loop_
_entity_poly.entity_id
_entity_poly.type
_entity_poly.pdbx_seq_one_letter_code
_entity_poly.pdbx_strand_id
1 'polypeptide(L)'
;MDQFDRLNPHIGQTSRVAVWKKNKATLWYYPAKKKTYRVPLFLVYSLLNKAYILDLAPGMSMVEAFTKQGYDVYLLDFGVPGYEDGHLTLDDYVLKYIKQAVKRALAHSRAEEMSVIGYCLGGTLALMYTALSTEPIRNLILFAPPLDFDKPPFLEKWAEALKKEEISFDEVIDQYGLIPAKLVEIAMRTMTKPFTFTNTWSPAFQSHAKRSKKAELVSKWVEEHIPFSGAALKQLMNELGKKNKLILNKLYLGGEHVNLRNVTADLLVVSTTDDLIVPEHLTKPLMKMIGSEDRTYKRVKGGHISLALSGEIPDFLESWLEERSDRI
;
A
#
# COMPACT_ATOMS: atom_id res chain seq x y z
N MET A 1 -18.49 -2.59 18.85
CA MET A 1 -19.01 -2.16 17.55
C MET A 1 -18.40 -0.80 17.28
N ASP A 2 -17.40 -0.76 16.40
CA ASP A 2 -16.55 0.42 16.18
C ASP A 2 -17.39 1.57 15.59
N GLN A 3 -17.01 2.82 15.89
CA GLN A 3 -17.76 4.02 15.48
C GLN A 3 -17.91 4.14 13.94
N PHE A 4 -17.08 3.39 13.19
CA PHE A 4 -17.10 3.29 11.73
C PHE A 4 -18.29 2.51 11.15
N ASP A 5 -18.79 1.46 11.83
CA ASP A 5 -19.92 0.65 11.32
C ASP A 5 -21.22 1.48 11.22
N ARG A 6 -21.32 2.56 12.00
CA ARG A 6 -22.53 3.40 12.08
C ARG A 6 -22.64 4.45 10.97
N LEU A 7 -21.54 4.79 10.27
CA LEU A 7 -21.51 5.91 9.32
C LEU A 7 -21.62 5.49 7.85
N ASN A 8 -21.49 4.21 7.51
CA ASN A 8 -21.74 3.65 6.18
C ASN A 8 -22.08 2.15 6.29
N PRO A 9 -23.36 1.74 6.35
CA PRO A 9 -23.77 0.33 6.50
C PRO A 9 -23.42 -0.59 5.29
N HIS A 10 -22.58 -0.12 4.37
CA HIS A 10 -22.31 -0.76 3.08
C HIS A 10 -20.83 -0.98 2.73
N ILE A 11 -19.89 -0.54 3.57
CA ILE A 11 -18.44 -0.70 3.32
C ILE A 11 -17.87 -1.79 4.22
N GLY A 12 -16.89 -2.56 3.74
CA GLY A 12 -16.19 -3.54 4.57
C GLY A 12 -17.07 -4.70 5.04
N GLN A 13 -17.96 -5.17 4.17
CA GLN A 13 -18.96 -6.19 4.50
C GLN A 13 -18.38 -7.61 4.55
N THR A 14 -17.12 -7.81 4.16
CA THR A 14 -16.50 -9.13 4.25
C THR A 14 -16.31 -9.50 5.72
N SER A 15 -16.85 -10.66 6.12
CA SER A 15 -16.79 -11.13 7.51
C SER A 15 -15.35 -11.17 8.01
N ARG A 16 -15.12 -10.54 9.17
CA ARG A 16 -13.78 -10.36 9.73
C ARG A 16 -13.79 -10.32 11.25
N VAL A 17 -12.64 -10.61 11.83
CA VAL A 17 -12.38 -10.55 13.27
C VAL A 17 -11.10 -9.76 13.52
N ALA A 18 -11.10 -8.89 14.53
CA ALA A 18 -9.86 -8.24 14.97
C ALA A 18 -9.03 -9.24 15.79
N VAL A 19 -7.83 -9.57 15.31
CA VAL A 19 -6.94 -10.54 15.99
C VAL A 19 -5.78 -9.88 16.72
N TRP A 20 -5.49 -8.61 16.41
CA TRP A 20 -4.52 -7.80 17.14
C TRP A 20 -4.84 -6.32 16.99
N LYS A 21 -4.55 -5.53 18.04
CA LYS A 21 -4.65 -4.08 18.03
C LYS A 21 -3.41 -3.46 18.67
N LYS A 22 -3.00 -2.31 18.15
CA LYS A 22 -1.97 -1.45 18.74
C LYS A 22 -2.28 0.00 18.41
N ASN A 23 -2.52 0.80 19.44
CA ASN A 23 -3.04 2.16 19.28
C ASN A 23 -4.29 2.12 18.38
N LYS A 24 -4.23 2.80 17.24
CA LYS A 24 -5.30 2.87 16.24
C LYS A 24 -5.22 1.76 15.19
N ALA A 25 -4.09 1.06 15.13
CA ALA A 25 -3.89 -0.01 14.18
C ALA A 25 -4.64 -1.28 14.61
N THR A 26 -5.31 -1.92 13.66
CA THR A 26 -5.99 -3.20 13.82
C THR A 26 -5.53 -4.17 12.75
N LEU A 27 -5.18 -5.38 13.17
CA LEU A 27 -5.00 -6.51 12.27
C LEU A 27 -6.33 -7.25 12.17
N TRP A 28 -6.95 -7.15 11.00
CA TRP A 28 -8.19 -7.84 10.68
C TRP A 28 -7.87 -9.19 10.05
N TYR A 29 -8.53 -10.24 10.52
CA TYR A 29 -8.51 -11.57 9.94
C TYR A 29 -9.83 -11.84 9.22
N TYR A 30 -9.74 -12.28 7.98
CA TYR A 30 -10.84 -12.65 7.10
C TYR A 30 -10.68 -14.13 6.75
N PRO A 31 -11.53 -15.02 7.32
CA PRO A 31 -11.42 -16.45 7.04
C PRO A 31 -11.81 -16.77 5.61
N ALA A 32 -11.10 -17.72 5.00
CA ALA A 32 -11.50 -18.30 3.72
C ALA A 32 -12.92 -18.88 3.78
N LYS A 33 -13.69 -18.76 2.68
CA LYS A 33 -15.02 -19.40 2.58
C LYS A 33 -14.92 -20.92 2.65
N LYS A 34 -13.92 -21.46 1.95
CA LYS A 34 -13.46 -22.85 2.05
C LYS A 34 -11.94 -22.79 1.96
N LYS A 35 -11.25 -23.06 3.05
CA LYS A 35 -9.79 -22.97 3.08
C LYS A 35 -9.17 -23.98 2.12
N THR A 36 -8.39 -23.49 1.17
CA THR A 36 -7.72 -24.29 0.12
C THR A 36 -6.21 -24.25 0.28
N TYR A 37 -5.66 -23.13 0.76
CA TYR A 37 -4.22 -22.90 0.84
C TYR A 37 -3.73 -22.83 2.29
N ARG A 38 -2.53 -23.36 2.53
CA ARG A 38 -1.87 -23.34 3.85
C ARG A 38 -1.31 -21.96 4.20
N VAL A 39 -0.71 -21.30 3.21
CA VAL A 39 -0.05 -19.99 3.36
C VAL A 39 -1.11 -18.88 3.33
N PRO A 40 -1.29 -18.11 4.41
CA PRO A 40 -2.20 -16.97 4.42
C PRO A 40 -1.62 -15.75 3.70
N LEU A 41 -2.51 -14.85 3.28
CA LEU A 41 -2.15 -13.57 2.66
C LEU A 41 -2.15 -12.46 3.72
N PHE A 42 -1.14 -11.60 3.71
CA PHE A 42 -1.01 -10.46 4.61
C PHE A 42 -0.90 -9.15 3.84
N LEU A 43 -1.91 -8.30 3.94
CA LEU A 43 -2.07 -7.09 3.15
C LEU A 43 -1.63 -5.86 3.95
N VAL A 44 -0.75 -5.07 3.33
CA VAL A 44 -0.31 -3.76 3.81
C VAL A 44 -0.79 -2.69 2.84
N TYR A 45 -1.62 -1.77 3.35
CA TYR A 45 -2.13 -0.65 2.55
C TYR A 45 -1.29 0.63 2.75
N SER A 46 -1.56 1.63 1.92
CA SER A 46 -0.94 2.96 1.96
C SER A 46 -1.27 3.74 3.24
N LEU A 47 -0.42 4.70 3.60
CA LEU A 47 -0.62 5.66 4.70
C LEU A 47 -1.38 6.94 4.27
N LEU A 48 -1.78 7.05 3.00
CA LEU A 48 -2.41 8.26 2.43
C LEU A 48 -3.94 8.26 2.53
N ASN A 49 -4.55 7.06 2.49
CA ASN A 49 -5.99 6.86 2.46
C ASN A 49 -6.36 5.63 3.29
N LYS A 50 -7.65 5.46 3.58
CA LYS A 50 -8.15 4.35 4.39
C LYS A 50 -8.03 3.01 3.65
N ALA A 51 -7.67 1.95 4.39
CA ALA A 51 -7.47 0.60 3.86
C ALA A 51 -8.73 -0.08 3.32
N TYR A 52 -9.93 0.46 3.61
CA TYR A 52 -11.18 -0.15 3.16
C TYR A 52 -11.35 -0.20 1.64
N ILE A 53 -10.50 0.47 0.85
CA ILE A 53 -10.50 0.32 -0.61
C ILE A 53 -10.24 -1.12 -1.06
N LEU A 54 -9.52 -1.90 -0.24
CA LEU A 54 -9.27 -3.33 -0.49
C LEU A 54 -10.49 -4.20 -0.17
N ASP A 55 -11.50 -3.64 0.51
CA ASP A 55 -12.74 -4.28 0.91
C ASP A 55 -13.94 -3.32 0.80
N LEU A 56 -14.09 -2.68 -0.37
CA LEU A 56 -14.96 -1.52 -0.54
C LEU A 56 -16.45 -1.88 -0.46
N ALA A 57 -16.88 -2.84 -1.27
CA ALA A 57 -18.26 -3.32 -1.35
C ALA A 57 -18.30 -4.73 -1.95
N PRO A 58 -19.40 -5.49 -1.80
CA PRO A 58 -19.56 -6.78 -2.47
C PRO A 58 -19.32 -6.69 -4.00
N GLY A 59 -18.44 -7.56 -4.50
CA GLY A 59 -18.01 -7.54 -5.90
C GLY A 59 -17.16 -6.31 -6.28
N MET A 60 -16.55 -5.66 -5.28
CA MET A 60 -15.50 -4.63 -5.39
C MET A 60 -14.52 -4.76 -4.22
N SER A 61 -14.22 -5.99 -3.84
CA SER A 61 -13.40 -6.30 -2.68
C SER A 61 -12.38 -7.35 -3.09
N MET A 62 -11.12 -6.92 -3.16
CA MET A 62 -9.98 -7.81 -3.35
C MET A 62 -9.89 -8.82 -2.19
N VAL A 63 -10.19 -8.38 -0.96
CA VAL A 63 -10.24 -9.28 0.21
C VAL A 63 -11.33 -10.34 0.03
N GLU A 64 -12.53 -9.95 -0.40
CA GLU A 64 -13.62 -10.88 -0.70
C GLU A 64 -13.20 -11.88 -1.79
N ALA A 65 -12.56 -11.41 -2.85
CA ALA A 65 -12.07 -12.25 -3.94
C ALA A 65 -11.06 -13.31 -3.45
N PHE A 66 -10.07 -12.92 -2.63
CA PHE A 66 -9.12 -13.85 -2.01
C PHE A 66 -9.79 -14.89 -1.11
N THR A 67 -10.71 -14.46 -0.24
CA THR A 67 -11.41 -15.40 0.67
C THR A 67 -12.30 -16.39 -0.08
N LYS A 68 -12.88 -16.00 -1.23
CA LYS A 68 -13.64 -16.90 -2.11
C LYS A 68 -12.75 -17.94 -2.77
N GLN A 69 -11.52 -17.57 -3.13
CA GLN A 69 -10.54 -18.49 -3.72
C GLN A 69 -9.84 -19.40 -2.70
N GLY A 70 -10.18 -19.26 -1.42
CA GLY A 70 -9.76 -20.18 -0.37
C GLY A 70 -8.50 -19.77 0.39
N TYR A 71 -8.10 -18.51 0.29
CA TYR A 71 -7.04 -17.92 1.11
C TYR A 71 -7.61 -17.34 2.42
N ASP A 72 -6.92 -17.61 3.52
CA ASP A 72 -7.06 -16.82 4.74
C ASP A 72 -6.35 -15.48 4.53
N VAL A 73 -7.02 -14.37 4.84
CA VAL A 73 -6.50 -13.02 4.58
C VAL A 73 -6.36 -12.24 5.87
N TYR A 74 -5.23 -11.58 6.04
CA TYR A 74 -4.94 -10.62 7.10
C TYR A 74 -4.77 -9.25 6.49
N LEU A 75 -5.46 -8.23 7.00
CA LEU A 75 -5.28 -6.83 6.58
C LEU A 75 -4.80 -6.03 7.78
N LEU A 76 -3.62 -5.42 7.65
CA LEU A 76 -3.16 -4.42 8.59
C LEU A 76 -3.76 -3.05 8.22
N ASP A 77 -4.73 -2.61 9.00
CA ASP A 77 -5.25 -1.25 8.95
C ASP A 77 -4.53 -0.42 10.02
N PHE A 78 -3.72 0.56 9.62
CA PHE A 78 -3.00 1.43 10.55
C PHE A 78 -3.92 2.38 11.34
N GLY A 79 -5.16 2.56 10.88
CA GLY A 79 -6.08 3.56 11.41
C GLY A 79 -5.78 4.97 10.90
N VAL A 80 -6.45 5.96 11.50
CA VAL A 80 -6.30 7.38 11.14
C VAL A 80 -5.39 8.05 12.18
N PRO A 81 -4.17 8.50 11.84
CA PRO A 81 -3.25 9.05 12.83
C PRO A 81 -3.81 10.35 13.45
N GLY A 82 -3.58 10.50 14.76
CA GLY A 82 -3.88 11.70 15.53
C GLY A 82 -2.62 12.54 15.78
N TYR A 83 -2.76 13.68 16.46
CA TYR A 83 -1.63 14.58 16.75
C TYR A 83 -0.51 13.88 17.53
N GLU A 84 -0.88 12.93 18.40
CA GLU A 84 0.04 12.09 19.15
C GLU A 84 0.90 11.19 18.26
N ASP A 85 0.50 10.92 17.02
CA ASP A 85 1.20 10.02 16.09
C ASP A 85 2.15 10.76 15.14
N GLY A 86 2.26 12.10 15.23
CA GLY A 86 3.11 12.91 14.33
C GLY A 86 4.61 12.58 14.39
N HIS A 87 5.03 11.89 15.45
CA HIS A 87 6.40 11.42 15.65
C HIS A 87 6.70 10.07 14.97
N LEU A 88 5.69 9.35 14.46
CA LEU A 88 5.88 8.04 13.87
C LEU A 88 6.68 8.14 12.56
N THR A 89 7.81 7.46 12.50
CA THR A 89 8.70 7.36 11.34
C THR A 89 8.37 6.14 10.46
N LEU A 90 8.99 6.00 9.30
CA LEU A 90 8.91 4.76 8.51
C LEU A 90 9.46 3.56 9.29
N ASP A 91 10.49 3.77 10.12
CA ASP A 91 11.03 2.77 11.04
C ASP A 91 9.93 2.23 11.96
N ASP A 92 9.10 3.12 12.52
CA ASP A 92 8.01 2.73 13.39
C ASP A 92 7.00 1.87 12.64
N TYR A 93 6.53 2.31 11.47
CA TYR A 93 5.58 1.55 10.66
C TYR A 93 6.11 0.16 10.29
N VAL A 94 7.37 0.05 9.88
CA VAL A 94 7.99 -1.23 9.48
C VAL A 94 8.27 -2.13 10.70
N LEU A 95 9.05 -1.63 11.66
CA LEU A 95 9.59 -2.44 12.75
C LEU A 95 8.60 -2.63 13.91
N LYS A 96 7.75 -1.64 14.18
CA LYS A 96 6.85 -1.65 15.34
C LYS A 96 5.40 -1.99 14.99
N TYR A 97 4.97 -1.84 13.73
CA TYR A 97 3.61 -2.19 13.30
C TYR A 97 3.60 -3.40 12.39
N ILE A 98 4.20 -3.35 11.20
CA ILE A 98 4.15 -4.45 10.21
C ILE A 98 4.79 -5.71 10.78
N LYS A 99 6.04 -5.65 11.26
CA LYS A 99 6.73 -6.81 11.84
C LYS A 99 5.95 -7.45 12.99
N GLN A 100 5.35 -6.65 13.85
CA GLN A 100 4.54 -7.15 14.97
C GLN A 100 3.24 -7.78 14.48
N ALA A 101 2.56 -7.16 13.51
CA ALA A 101 1.33 -7.69 12.94
C ALA A 101 1.57 -9.02 12.19
N VAL A 102 2.67 -9.16 11.45
CA VAL A 102 3.03 -10.43 10.79
C VAL A 102 3.29 -11.53 11.81
N LYS A 103 4.06 -11.25 12.89
CA LYS A 103 4.24 -12.21 13.99
C LYS A 103 2.91 -12.65 14.61
N ARG A 104 1.97 -11.72 14.78
CA ARG A 104 0.63 -12.01 15.33
C ARG A 104 -0.21 -12.82 14.35
N ALA A 105 -0.13 -12.53 13.06
CA ALA A 105 -0.79 -13.30 12.01
C ALA A 105 -0.26 -14.74 11.95
N LEU A 106 1.07 -14.95 11.98
CA LEU A 106 1.69 -16.28 12.01
C LEU A 106 1.27 -17.07 13.24
N ALA A 107 1.31 -16.44 14.43
CA ALA A 107 0.89 -17.09 15.67
C ALA A 107 -0.60 -17.46 15.67
N HIS A 108 -1.45 -16.59 15.10
CA HIS A 108 -2.89 -16.85 14.99
C HIS A 108 -3.22 -17.94 13.96
N SER A 109 -2.61 -17.90 12.78
CA SER A 109 -2.84 -18.87 11.70
C SER A 109 -2.19 -20.22 11.96
N ARG A 110 -1.14 -20.26 12.79
CA ARG A 110 -0.20 -21.39 12.93
C ARG A 110 0.45 -21.81 11.61
N ALA A 111 0.48 -20.90 10.63
CA ALA A 111 1.19 -21.13 9.38
C ALA A 111 2.70 -21.00 9.61
N GLU A 112 3.47 -21.79 8.89
CA GLU A 112 4.93 -21.73 8.95
C GLU A 112 5.46 -20.50 8.24
N GLU A 113 4.78 -20.03 7.20
CA GLU A 113 5.19 -18.89 6.36
C GLU A 113 4.00 -18.03 5.93
N MET A 114 4.28 -16.87 5.32
CA MET A 114 3.27 -15.89 4.91
C MET A 114 3.52 -15.32 3.52
N SER A 115 2.45 -15.06 2.77
CA SER A 115 2.54 -14.25 1.55
C SER A 115 2.20 -12.80 1.88
N VAL A 116 3.12 -11.87 1.63
CA VAL A 116 2.93 -10.44 1.90
C VAL A 116 2.51 -9.73 0.62
N ILE A 117 1.44 -8.96 0.71
CA ILE A 117 0.89 -8.17 -0.39
C ILE A 117 0.93 -6.70 0.03
N GLY A 118 1.58 -5.85 -0.75
CA GLY A 118 1.63 -4.42 -0.48
C GLY A 118 1.09 -3.59 -1.64
N TYR A 119 0.28 -2.57 -1.31
CA TYR A 119 -0.35 -1.70 -2.31
C TYR A 119 0.15 -0.25 -2.17
N CYS A 120 0.58 0.37 -3.26
CA CYS A 120 1.10 1.75 -3.28
C CYS A 120 2.22 1.92 -2.24
N LEU A 121 2.14 2.92 -1.36
CA LEU A 121 3.12 3.13 -0.28
C LEU A 121 3.18 1.91 0.67
N GLY A 122 2.08 1.17 0.83
CA GLY A 122 2.08 -0.10 1.56
C GLY A 122 2.99 -1.16 0.92
N GLY A 123 3.15 -1.14 -0.41
CA GLY A 123 4.14 -1.95 -1.13
C GLY A 123 5.57 -1.55 -0.84
N THR A 124 5.83 -0.25 -0.69
CA THR A 124 7.14 0.26 -0.28
C THR A 124 7.49 -0.19 1.14
N LEU A 125 6.54 -0.08 2.07
CA LEU A 125 6.70 -0.55 3.44
C LEU A 125 6.84 -2.07 3.53
N ALA A 126 6.07 -2.82 2.74
CA ALA A 126 6.15 -4.29 2.66
C ALA A 126 7.52 -4.75 2.13
N LEU A 127 8.07 -4.06 1.13
CA LEU A 127 9.42 -4.34 0.62
C LEU A 127 10.48 -4.09 1.70
N MET A 128 10.42 -2.94 2.38
CA MET A 128 11.32 -2.62 3.49
C MET A 128 11.24 -3.67 4.60
N TYR A 129 10.02 -4.07 4.97
CA TYR A 129 9.78 -5.12 5.94
C TYR A 129 10.41 -6.44 5.49
N THR A 130 10.16 -6.88 4.26
CA THR A 130 10.65 -8.17 3.75
C THR A 130 12.18 -8.21 3.68
N ALA A 131 12.84 -7.08 3.39
CA ALA A 131 14.30 -6.99 3.39
C ALA A 131 14.92 -7.11 4.80
N LEU A 132 14.14 -6.85 5.85
CA LEU A 132 14.54 -6.88 7.26
C LEU A 132 13.92 -8.05 8.05
N SER A 133 13.01 -8.80 7.43
CA SER A 133 12.22 -9.82 8.14
C SER A 133 13.08 -11.05 8.42
N THR A 134 13.01 -11.52 9.66
CA THR A 134 13.47 -12.86 10.03
C THR A 134 12.33 -13.87 9.95
N GLU A 135 11.09 -13.39 9.87
CA GLU A 135 9.93 -14.23 9.64
C GLU A 135 9.95 -14.78 8.20
N PRO A 136 9.57 -16.05 7.99
CA PRO A 136 9.55 -16.66 6.66
C PRO A 136 8.44 -16.07 5.79
N ILE A 137 8.85 -15.35 4.75
CA ILE A 137 7.96 -14.77 3.73
C ILE A 137 8.06 -15.62 2.47
N ARG A 138 6.96 -16.26 2.09
CA ARG A 138 6.89 -17.13 0.91
C ARG A 138 6.89 -16.31 -0.37
N ASN A 139 5.90 -15.43 -0.47
CA ASN A 139 5.63 -14.59 -1.63
C ASN A 139 5.65 -13.11 -1.21
N LEU A 140 6.22 -12.25 -2.04
CA LEU A 140 6.06 -10.81 -1.97
C LEU A 140 5.35 -10.30 -3.23
N ILE A 141 4.14 -9.78 -3.07
CA ILE A 141 3.35 -9.23 -4.17
C ILE A 141 3.23 -7.72 -3.99
N LEU A 142 3.67 -6.95 -4.98
CA LEU A 142 3.70 -5.50 -4.94
C LEU A 142 2.83 -4.89 -6.03
N PHE A 143 1.77 -4.21 -5.64
CA PHE A 143 0.88 -3.47 -6.53
C PHE A 143 1.25 -1.99 -6.55
N ALA A 144 1.80 -1.53 -7.68
CA ALA A 144 2.18 -0.14 -7.94
C ALA A 144 2.97 0.55 -6.79
N PRO A 145 4.05 -0.04 -6.26
CA PRO A 145 4.85 0.60 -5.21
C PRO A 145 5.74 1.74 -5.78
N PRO A 146 5.75 2.94 -5.19
CA PRO A 146 6.70 3.99 -5.56
C PRO A 146 8.07 3.73 -4.92
N LEU A 147 9.07 3.32 -5.72
CA LEU A 147 10.36 2.85 -5.21
C LEU A 147 11.58 3.61 -5.74
N ASP A 148 11.54 4.03 -7.00
CA ASP A 148 12.59 4.80 -7.67
C ASP A 148 12.10 6.20 -7.98
N PHE A 149 12.60 7.20 -7.24
CA PHE A 149 12.24 8.61 -7.40
C PHE A 149 13.28 9.39 -8.22
N ASP A 150 14.14 8.72 -9.00
CA ASP A 150 15.17 9.44 -9.76
C ASP A 150 14.57 10.38 -10.81
N LYS A 151 13.52 9.90 -11.48
CA LYS A 151 12.72 10.67 -12.45
C LYS A 151 11.28 10.75 -11.97
N PRO A 152 10.95 11.62 -10.99
CA PRO A 152 9.58 11.72 -10.52
C PRO A 152 8.71 12.22 -11.68
N PRO A 153 7.47 11.71 -11.79
CA PRO A 153 6.71 11.75 -13.04
C PRO A 153 6.22 13.13 -13.46
N PHE A 154 6.60 14.22 -12.76
CA PHE A 154 5.79 15.42 -12.84
C PHE A 154 6.35 16.79 -12.49
N LEU A 155 7.46 16.90 -11.78
CA LEU A 155 8.02 18.21 -11.50
C LEU A 155 9.53 18.09 -11.59
N GLU A 156 10.07 17.77 -12.76
CA GLU A 156 11.53 17.67 -12.93
C GLU A 156 12.24 18.88 -12.32
N LYS A 157 11.69 20.09 -12.51
CA LYS A 157 12.21 21.32 -11.88
C LYS A 157 12.05 21.38 -10.36
N TRP A 158 10.92 20.95 -9.77
CA TRP A 158 10.80 20.93 -8.31
C TRP A 158 11.58 19.79 -7.68
N ALA A 159 11.66 18.65 -8.36
CA ALA A 159 12.47 17.51 -7.97
C ALA A 159 13.96 17.86 -8.03
N GLU A 160 14.40 18.57 -9.06
CA GLU A 160 15.74 19.14 -9.14
C GLU A 160 15.98 20.15 -8.02
N ALA A 161 15.07 21.09 -7.78
CA ALA A 161 15.19 22.07 -6.68
C ALA A 161 15.21 21.39 -5.29
N LEU A 162 14.40 20.36 -5.09
CA LEU A 162 14.39 19.54 -3.86
C LEU A 162 15.69 18.73 -3.71
N LYS A 163 16.22 18.17 -4.81
CA LYS A 163 17.51 17.44 -4.84
C LYS A 163 18.70 18.37 -4.60
N LYS A 164 18.63 19.62 -5.08
CA LYS A 164 19.64 20.68 -4.87
C LYS A 164 19.52 21.42 -3.54
N GLU A 165 18.56 21.02 -2.69
CA GLU A 165 18.25 21.67 -1.41
C GLU A 165 17.83 23.16 -1.54
N GLU A 166 17.44 23.60 -2.74
CA GLU A 166 16.90 24.94 -2.99
C GLU A 166 15.51 25.13 -2.37
N ILE A 167 14.77 24.02 -2.17
CA ILE A 167 13.46 23.98 -1.52
C ILE A 167 13.48 22.87 -0.46
N SER A 168 13.02 23.18 0.75
CA SER A 168 12.81 22.22 1.82
C SER A 168 11.41 22.39 2.40
N PHE A 169 10.73 21.27 2.68
CA PHE A 169 9.45 21.25 3.37
C PHE A 169 9.62 20.91 4.86
N ASP A 170 10.85 20.72 5.32
CA ASP A 170 11.15 20.23 6.66
C ASP A 170 10.59 21.17 7.74
N GLU A 171 10.78 22.49 7.61
CA GLU A 171 10.26 23.47 8.57
C GLU A 171 8.73 23.47 8.63
N VAL A 172 8.07 23.38 7.48
CA VAL A 172 6.60 23.29 7.39
C VAL A 172 6.12 22.01 8.05
N ILE A 173 6.78 20.88 7.78
CA ILE A 173 6.45 19.59 8.37
C ILE A 173 6.64 19.61 9.88
N ASP A 174 7.74 20.18 10.37
CA ASP A 174 8.05 20.29 11.80
C ASP A 174 7.05 21.20 12.53
N GLN A 175 6.59 22.28 11.88
CA GLN A 175 5.56 23.16 12.43
C GLN A 175 4.21 22.46 12.62
N TYR A 176 3.82 21.60 11.67
CA TYR A 176 2.56 20.86 11.77
C TYR A 176 2.66 19.65 12.71
N GLY A 177 3.79 18.93 12.70
CA GLY A 177 4.00 17.66 13.41
C GLY A 177 3.18 16.49 12.84
N LEU A 178 1.88 16.71 12.61
CA LEU A 178 0.96 15.86 11.86
C LEU A 178 0.42 16.67 10.68
N ILE A 179 0.65 16.20 9.46
CA ILE A 179 0.17 16.88 8.25
C ILE A 179 -1.34 16.68 8.13
N PRO A 180 -2.16 17.75 8.11
CA PRO A 180 -3.59 17.64 7.95
C PRO A 180 -3.98 16.93 6.64
N ALA A 181 -5.03 16.12 6.69
CA ALA A 181 -5.56 15.38 5.53
C ALA A 181 -5.80 16.27 4.29
N LYS A 182 -6.24 17.53 4.51
CA LYS A 182 -6.48 18.48 3.43
C LYS A 182 -5.20 18.87 2.67
N LEU A 183 -4.07 18.99 3.37
CA LEU A 183 -2.78 19.28 2.73
C LEU A 183 -2.29 18.06 1.94
N VAL A 184 -2.49 16.85 2.47
CA VAL A 184 -2.19 15.60 1.75
C VAL A 184 -3.01 15.52 0.45
N GLU A 185 -4.32 15.80 0.52
CA GLU A 185 -5.20 15.83 -0.66
C GLU A 185 -4.71 16.84 -1.71
N ILE A 186 -4.35 18.06 -1.29
CA ILE A 186 -3.82 19.10 -2.18
C ILE A 186 -2.53 18.60 -2.85
N ALA A 187 -1.59 18.07 -2.08
CA ALA A 187 -0.33 17.55 -2.61
C ALA A 187 -0.55 16.44 -3.65
N MET A 188 -1.40 15.46 -3.34
CA MET A 188 -1.72 14.35 -4.26
C MET A 188 -2.42 14.81 -5.54
N ARG A 189 -3.33 15.79 -5.44
CA ARG A 189 -3.98 16.41 -6.62
C ARG A 189 -2.99 17.16 -7.48
N THR A 190 -2.10 17.93 -6.85
CA THR A 190 -1.05 18.65 -7.57
C THR A 190 -0.13 17.67 -8.29
N MET A 191 0.31 16.57 -7.65
CA MET A 191 1.16 15.55 -8.28
C MET A 191 0.54 14.87 -9.50
N THR A 192 -0.79 14.75 -9.55
CA THR A 192 -1.49 13.98 -10.59
C THR A 192 -2.00 14.84 -11.75
N LYS A 193 -2.16 16.17 -11.60
CA LYS A 193 -2.66 17.07 -12.66
C LYS A 193 -2.02 18.47 -12.60
N PRO A 194 -1.15 18.87 -13.55
CA PRO A 194 -0.41 20.12 -13.44
C PRO A 194 -1.29 21.14 -14.14
N PHE A 195 -1.64 22.22 -13.47
CA PHE A 195 -2.31 23.37 -14.12
C PHE A 195 -3.77 23.21 -14.55
N THR A 196 -4.52 22.24 -14.03
CA THR A 196 -5.99 22.30 -14.09
C THR A 196 -6.62 22.23 -12.70
N PHE A 197 -6.88 23.40 -12.11
CA PHE A 197 -7.95 23.59 -11.12
C PHE A 197 -9.35 23.46 -11.78
N THR A 198 -9.47 22.74 -12.90
CA THR A 198 -10.75 22.42 -13.50
C THR A 198 -11.18 21.08 -12.93
N ASN A 199 -12.41 21.05 -12.42
CA ASN A 199 -13.06 19.89 -11.83
C ASN A 199 -13.40 18.81 -12.90
N THR A 200 -12.57 18.69 -13.94
CA THR A 200 -12.79 17.86 -15.11
C THR A 200 -12.13 16.50 -14.89
N TRP A 201 -12.86 15.62 -14.24
CA TRP A 201 -13.05 14.30 -14.85
C TRP A 201 -13.65 14.57 -16.23
N SER A 202 -13.23 13.87 -17.29
CA SER A 202 -13.85 14.09 -18.61
C SER A 202 -15.39 14.03 -18.45
N PRO A 203 -16.18 14.83 -19.19
CA PRO A 203 -17.63 14.74 -19.13
C PRO A 203 -18.15 13.31 -19.34
N ALA A 204 -17.39 12.46 -20.05
CA ALA A 204 -17.63 11.03 -20.21
C ALA A 204 -17.43 10.21 -18.91
N PHE A 205 -16.45 10.54 -18.06
CA PHE A 205 -16.30 9.97 -16.72
C PHE A 205 -17.36 10.52 -15.75
N GLN A 206 -17.71 11.81 -15.82
CA GLN A 206 -18.72 12.42 -14.95
C GLN A 206 -20.15 11.98 -15.26
N SER A 207 -20.48 11.69 -16.53
CA SER A 207 -21.80 11.23 -16.93
C SER A 207 -22.03 9.74 -16.62
N HIS A 208 -20.97 8.92 -16.56
CA HIS A 208 -21.04 7.50 -16.19
C HIS A 208 -20.77 7.22 -14.70
N ALA A 209 -19.87 7.96 -14.05
CA ALA A 209 -19.57 7.79 -12.62
C ALA A 209 -20.73 8.24 -11.72
N LYS A 210 -21.61 9.13 -12.19
CA LYS A 210 -22.81 9.56 -11.46
C LYS A 210 -23.97 8.55 -11.49
N ARG A 211 -23.83 7.37 -12.11
CA ARG A 211 -24.97 6.44 -12.32
C ARG A 211 -24.94 5.14 -11.51
N SER A 212 -23.87 4.83 -10.77
CA SER A 212 -23.83 3.61 -9.94
C SER A 212 -23.33 3.89 -8.52
N LYS A 213 -23.96 3.23 -7.53
CA LYS A 213 -23.55 3.26 -6.11
C LYS A 213 -22.07 2.87 -5.93
N LYS A 214 -21.55 2.01 -6.82
CA LYS A 214 -20.14 1.59 -6.89
C LYS A 214 -19.18 2.75 -7.17
N ALA A 215 -19.50 3.60 -8.15
CA ALA A 215 -18.66 4.74 -8.51
C ALA A 215 -18.71 5.87 -7.44
N GLU A 216 -19.85 6.03 -6.75
CA GLU A 216 -19.97 6.94 -5.62
C GLU A 216 -19.07 6.51 -4.45
N LEU A 217 -19.04 5.22 -4.11
CA LEU A 217 -18.15 4.69 -3.06
C LEU A 217 -16.67 4.91 -3.37
N VAL A 218 -16.26 4.70 -4.63
CA VAL A 218 -14.88 4.98 -5.07
C VAL A 218 -14.58 6.47 -4.98
N SER A 219 -15.50 7.33 -5.44
CA SER A 219 -15.33 8.78 -5.40
C SER A 219 -15.20 9.28 -3.95
N LYS A 220 -16.05 8.78 -3.05
CA LYS A 220 -15.97 9.06 -1.61
C LYS A 220 -14.61 8.65 -1.04
N TRP A 221 -14.11 7.47 -1.39
CA TRP A 221 -12.80 7.02 -0.93
C TRP A 221 -11.65 7.92 -1.42
N VAL A 222 -11.69 8.35 -2.68
CA VAL A 222 -10.68 9.27 -3.26
C VAL A 222 -10.64 10.60 -2.50
N GLU A 223 -11.78 11.07 -1.99
CA GLU A 223 -11.88 12.30 -1.20
C GLU A 223 -11.46 12.11 0.27
N GLU A 224 -11.51 10.88 0.79
CA GLU A 224 -11.15 10.55 2.18
C GLU A 224 -9.64 10.30 2.36
N HIS A 225 -8.82 11.32 2.11
CA HIS A 225 -7.43 11.33 2.57
C HIS A 225 -7.39 11.37 4.11
N ILE A 226 -6.33 10.78 4.68
CA ILE A 226 -6.10 10.79 6.14
C ILE A 226 -4.91 11.72 6.48
N PRO A 227 -4.81 12.20 7.73
CA PRO A 227 -3.61 12.90 8.17
C PRO A 227 -2.37 12.02 8.00
N PHE A 228 -1.19 12.63 7.85
CA PHE A 228 0.06 11.92 7.64
C PHE A 228 1.08 12.31 8.71
N SER A 229 1.74 11.34 9.33
CA SER A 229 2.79 11.62 10.33
C SER A 229 3.91 12.47 9.72
N GLY A 230 4.18 13.65 10.31
CA GLY A 230 5.20 14.56 9.81
C GLY A 230 6.58 13.88 9.75
N ALA A 231 6.94 13.14 10.79
CA ALA A 231 8.21 12.42 10.84
C ALA A 231 8.35 11.38 9.70
N ALA A 232 7.29 10.59 9.44
CA ALA A 232 7.29 9.64 8.33
C ALA A 232 7.33 10.34 6.96
N LEU A 233 6.61 11.46 6.79
CA LEU A 233 6.62 12.19 5.52
C LEU A 233 8.01 12.78 5.25
N LYS A 234 8.60 13.40 6.27
CA LYS A 234 9.96 13.97 6.21
C LYS A 234 10.97 12.90 5.82
N GLN A 235 10.91 11.74 6.46
CA GLN A 235 11.78 10.62 6.14
C GLN A 235 11.54 10.08 4.72
N LEU A 236 10.28 9.92 4.31
CA LEU A 236 9.93 9.49 2.95
C LEU A 236 10.49 10.47 1.91
N MET A 237 10.27 11.77 2.08
CA MET A 237 10.73 12.78 1.14
C MET A 237 12.26 12.87 1.10
N ASN A 238 12.93 12.87 2.25
CA ASN A 238 14.38 13.08 2.30
C ASN A 238 15.17 11.81 1.95
N GLU A 239 14.75 10.64 2.43
CA GLU A 239 15.53 9.41 2.28
C GLU A 239 15.18 8.67 0.99
N LEU A 240 13.90 8.62 0.62
CA LEU A 240 13.45 7.97 -0.61
C LEU A 240 13.33 8.97 -1.76
N GLY A 241 12.60 10.07 -1.58
CA GLY A 241 12.36 11.05 -2.64
C GLY A 241 13.63 11.73 -3.16
N LYS A 242 14.39 12.37 -2.27
CA LYS A 242 15.62 13.12 -2.63
C LYS A 242 16.80 12.20 -2.86
N LYS A 243 17.06 11.29 -1.92
CA LYS A 243 18.30 10.49 -1.89
C LYS A 243 18.18 9.11 -2.52
N ASN A 244 16.97 8.67 -2.89
CA ASN A 244 16.72 7.35 -3.49
C ASN A 244 17.35 6.17 -2.71
N LYS A 245 17.46 6.29 -1.39
CA LYS A 245 18.24 5.34 -0.59
C LYS A 245 17.71 3.91 -0.66
N LEU A 246 16.40 3.72 -0.83
CA LEU A 246 15.83 2.37 -0.94
C LEU A 246 16.31 1.66 -2.20
N ILE A 247 16.03 2.20 -3.39
CA ILE A 247 16.38 1.54 -4.65
C ILE A 247 17.90 1.48 -4.86
N LEU A 248 18.65 2.45 -4.33
CA LEU A 248 20.13 2.43 -4.34
C LEU A 248 20.74 1.51 -3.28
N ASN A 249 19.93 0.79 -2.51
CA ASN A 249 20.36 -0.16 -1.47
C ASN A 249 21.22 0.49 -0.37
N LYS A 250 20.86 1.71 0.05
CA LYS A 250 21.56 2.54 1.06
C LYS A 250 20.67 2.93 2.25
N LEU A 251 19.43 2.45 2.30
CA LEU A 251 18.48 2.79 3.37
C LEU A 251 18.79 1.98 4.63
N TYR A 252 18.71 2.62 5.79
CA TYR A 252 18.76 1.97 7.10
C TYR A 252 17.48 2.30 7.86
N LEU A 253 16.92 1.31 8.56
CA LEU A 253 15.79 1.48 9.48
C LEU A 253 16.13 0.78 10.80
N GLY A 254 15.97 1.47 11.93
CA GLY A 254 16.30 0.95 13.26
C GLY A 254 17.78 0.57 13.42
N GLY A 255 18.67 1.16 12.61
CA GLY A 255 20.09 0.81 12.56
C GLY A 255 20.41 -0.43 11.70
N GLU A 256 19.41 -1.12 11.15
CA GLU A 256 19.60 -2.27 10.26
C GLU A 256 19.57 -1.83 8.78
N HIS A 257 20.47 -2.41 7.98
CA HIS A 257 20.53 -2.12 6.54
C HIS A 257 19.37 -2.80 5.81
N VAL A 258 18.56 -2.02 5.11
CA VAL A 258 17.51 -2.52 4.22
C VAL A 258 18.15 -3.02 2.93
N ASN A 259 18.75 -4.20 3.00
CA ASN A 259 19.41 -4.81 1.86
C ASN A 259 18.39 -5.54 0.96
N LEU A 260 18.10 -4.99 -0.22
CA LEU A 260 17.16 -5.58 -1.19
C LEU A 260 17.61 -6.97 -1.68
N ARG A 261 18.89 -7.31 -1.55
CA ARG A 261 19.40 -8.67 -1.85
C ARG A 261 18.98 -9.71 -0.81
N ASN A 262 18.52 -9.30 0.37
CA ASN A 262 17.98 -10.21 1.38
C ASN A 262 16.54 -10.65 1.08
N VAL A 263 15.86 -9.99 0.14
CA VAL A 263 14.51 -10.40 -0.25
C VAL A 263 14.60 -11.58 -1.21
N THR A 264 14.47 -12.78 -0.67
CA THR A 264 14.52 -14.06 -1.42
C THR A 264 13.14 -14.67 -1.68
N ALA A 265 12.07 -14.10 -1.13
CA ALA A 265 10.69 -14.51 -1.40
C ALA A 265 10.36 -14.47 -2.90
N ASP A 266 9.45 -15.32 -3.37
CA ASP A 266 8.98 -15.28 -4.76
C ASP A 266 8.29 -13.92 -4.99
N LEU A 267 8.76 -13.18 -6.00
CA LEU A 267 8.38 -11.78 -6.19
C LEU A 267 7.42 -11.63 -7.37
N LEU A 268 6.26 -11.01 -7.13
CA LEU A 268 5.39 -10.48 -8.18
C LEU A 268 5.30 -8.97 -8.07
N VAL A 269 5.71 -8.25 -9.12
CA VAL A 269 5.54 -6.80 -9.23
C VAL A 269 4.54 -6.49 -10.31
N VAL A 270 3.51 -5.73 -9.97
CA VAL A 270 2.44 -5.34 -10.90
C VAL A 270 2.36 -3.82 -10.99
N SER A 271 2.37 -3.31 -12.22
CA SER A 271 2.03 -1.92 -12.52
C SER A 271 0.84 -1.84 -13.46
N THR A 272 0.20 -0.67 -13.54
CA THR A 272 -0.91 -0.45 -14.48
C THR A 272 -0.53 0.55 -15.58
N THR A 273 -1.21 0.49 -16.73
CA THR A 273 -0.86 1.31 -17.91
C THR A 273 -1.18 2.78 -17.74
N ASP A 274 -2.26 3.10 -17.01
CA ASP A 274 -2.85 4.42 -16.90
C ASP A 274 -2.64 5.02 -15.49
N ASP A 275 -1.63 4.51 -14.76
CA ASP A 275 -1.25 5.00 -13.44
C ASP A 275 -0.50 6.34 -13.56
N LEU A 276 -1.18 7.42 -13.16
CA LEU A 276 -0.58 8.75 -13.08
C LEU A 276 0.05 9.05 -11.71
N ILE A 277 -0.19 8.20 -10.70
CA ILE A 277 0.33 8.37 -9.34
C ILE A 277 1.67 7.67 -9.22
N VAL A 278 1.73 6.40 -9.63
CA VAL A 278 2.94 5.58 -9.64
C VAL A 278 3.15 4.97 -11.03
N PRO A 279 3.68 5.75 -11.98
CA PRO A 279 4.00 5.21 -13.29
C PRO A 279 5.02 4.07 -13.23
N GLU A 280 4.99 3.18 -14.23
CA GLU A 280 5.82 1.95 -14.30
C GLU A 280 7.30 2.18 -13.98
N HIS A 281 7.88 3.31 -14.40
CA HIS A 281 9.30 3.57 -14.21
C HIS A 281 9.71 3.79 -12.75
N LEU A 282 8.76 4.13 -11.85
CA LEU A 282 9.04 4.22 -10.40
C LEU A 282 9.09 2.85 -9.72
N THR A 283 8.63 1.80 -10.40
CA THR A 283 8.45 0.45 -9.82
C THR A 283 9.37 -0.57 -10.48
N LYS A 284 9.42 -0.60 -11.82
CA LYS A 284 10.14 -1.61 -12.61
C LYS A 284 11.64 -1.75 -12.30
N PRO A 285 12.38 -0.69 -11.94
CA PRO A 285 13.80 -0.81 -11.57
C PRO A 285 14.07 -1.82 -10.43
N LEU A 286 13.10 -2.04 -9.53
CA LEU A 286 13.20 -3.02 -8.44
C LEU A 286 13.63 -4.40 -8.92
N MET A 287 13.15 -4.83 -10.10
CA MET A 287 13.42 -6.17 -10.63
C MET A 287 14.91 -6.48 -10.76
N LYS A 288 15.76 -5.47 -10.90
CA LYS A 288 17.23 -5.61 -11.01
C LYS A 288 17.94 -5.60 -9.66
N MET A 289 17.29 -5.06 -8.64
CA MET A 289 17.88 -4.82 -7.31
C MET A 289 17.59 -5.95 -6.32
N ILE A 290 16.52 -6.70 -6.52
CA ILE A 290 16.06 -7.74 -5.59
C ILE A 290 16.94 -9.00 -5.62
N GLY A 291 17.02 -9.69 -4.47
CA GLY A 291 17.71 -10.99 -4.33
C GLY A 291 16.93 -12.20 -4.83
N SER A 292 15.61 -12.09 -4.98
CA SER A 292 14.72 -13.17 -5.41
C SER A 292 15.11 -13.78 -6.76
N GLU A 293 15.14 -15.10 -6.80
CA GLU A 293 15.42 -15.90 -8.00
C GLU A 293 14.16 -16.06 -8.87
N ASP A 294 13.00 -16.26 -8.25
CA ASP A 294 11.70 -16.24 -8.92
C ASP A 294 11.07 -14.84 -8.83
N ARG A 295 11.22 -14.08 -9.92
CA ARG A 295 10.68 -12.73 -10.01
C ARG A 295 9.89 -12.54 -11.30
N THR A 296 8.64 -12.18 -11.14
CA THR A 296 7.71 -11.89 -12.23
C THR A 296 7.33 -10.42 -12.21
N TYR A 297 7.38 -9.79 -13.40
CA TYR A 297 6.85 -8.45 -13.60
C TYR A 297 5.66 -8.49 -14.56
N LYS A 298 4.54 -7.88 -14.16
CA LYS A 298 3.32 -7.79 -14.97
C LYS A 298 2.87 -6.35 -15.11
N ARG A 299 2.72 -5.88 -16.35
CA ARG A 299 2.00 -4.63 -16.63
C ARG A 299 0.59 -4.96 -17.09
N VAL A 300 -0.41 -4.39 -16.44
CA VAL A 300 -1.84 -4.64 -16.73
C VAL A 300 -2.56 -3.37 -17.14
N LYS A 301 -3.65 -3.48 -17.89
CA LYS A 301 -4.46 -2.32 -18.26
C LYS A 301 -5.26 -1.82 -17.06
N GLY A 302 -5.29 -0.50 -16.85
CA GLY A 302 -6.07 0.13 -15.78
C GLY A 302 -5.35 1.31 -15.13
N GLY A 303 -6.02 1.94 -14.16
CA GLY A 303 -5.47 3.02 -13.34
C GLY A 303 -4.91 2.53 -12.00
N HIS A 304 -4.48 3.46 -11.14
CA HIS A 304 -3.77 3.14 -9.89
C HIS A 304 -4.50 2.14 -8.97
N ILE A 305 -5.83 2.26 -8.85
CA ILE A 305 -6.65 1.45 -7.93
C ILE A 305 -7.40 0.29 -8.60
N SER A 306 -7.24 0.08 -9.91
CA SER A 306 -8.10 -0.86 -10.66
C SER A 306 -7.99 -2.29 -10.14
N LEU A 307 -6.81 -2.69 -9.65
CA LEU A 307 -6.59 -4.01 -9.07
C LEU A 307 -7.30 -4.20 -7.74
N ALA A 308 -7.41 -3.16 -6.90
CA ALA A 308 -8.09 -3.24 -5.60
C ALA A 308 -9.62 -3.36 -5.74
N LEU A 309 -10.17 -2.81 -6.82
CA LEU A 309 -11.61 -2.73 -7.07
C LEU A 309 -12.18 -3.92 -7.83
N SER A 310 -11.34 -4.89 -8.21
CA SER A 310 -11.81 -6.11 -8.85
C SER A 310 -12.54 -6.97 -7.83
N GLY A 311 -13.78 -7.38 -8.14
CA GLY A 311 -14.53 -8.35 -7.35
C GLY A 311 -14.05 -9.79 -7.50
N GLU A 312 -13.06 -10.00 -8.36
CA GLU A 312 -12.43 -11.26 -8.71
C GLU A 312 -10.91 -11.09 -8.71
N ILE A 313 -10.16 -12.17 -8.45
CA ILE A 313 -8.72 -12.16 -8.63
C ILE A 313 -8.46 -12.22 -10.14
N PRO A 314 -7.64 -11.33 -10.73
CA PRO A 314 -7.26 -11.47 -12.14
C PRO A 314 -6.55 -12.80 -12.40
N ASP A 315 -6.83 -13.45 -13.54
CA ASP A 315 -6.28 -14.78 -13.89
C ASP A 315 -4.77 -14.90 -13.66
N PHE A 316 -4.00 -13.88 -14.05
CA PHE A 316 -2.55 -13.90 -13.89
C PHE A 316 -2.11 -13.99 -12.42
N LEU A 317 -2.86 -13.36 -11.51
CA LEU A 317 -2.56 -13.34 -10.08
C LEU A 317 -3.03 -14.64 -9.43
N GLU A 318 -4.16 -15.17 -9.86
CA GLU A 318 -4.65 -16.49 -9.43
C GLU A 318 -3.67 -17.59 -9.80
N SER A 319 -3.28 -17.69 -11.09
CA SER A 319 -2.32 -18.70 -11.54
C SER A 319 -0.96 -18.53 -10.85
N TRP A 320 -0.46 -17.30 -10.73
CA TRP A 320 0.84 -17.06 -10.10
C TRP A 320 0.85 -17.49 -8.62
N LEU A 321 -0.23 -17.21 -7.89
CA LEU A 321 -0.39 -17.62 -6.49
C LEU A 321 -0.59 -19.12 -6.34
N GLU A 322 -1.41 -19.76 -7.18
CA GLU A 322 -1.68 -21.20 -7.12
C GLU A 322 -0.39 -22.02 -7.32
N GLU A 323 0.47 -21.60 -8.25
CA GLU A 323 1.78 -22.24 -8.48
C GLU A 323 2.74 -22.13 -7.28
N ARG A 324 2.53 -21.15 -6.39
CA ARG A 324 3.46 -20.77 -5.30
C ARG A 324 2.83 -20.83 -3.92
N SER A 325 1.67 -21.46 -3.81
CA SER A 325 0.94 -21.62 -2.54
C SER A 325 0.56 -23.07 -2.34
N ASP A 326 1.07 -23.68 -1.28
CA ASP A 326 0.75 -25.08 -0.97
C ASP A 326 -0.72 -25.25 -0.63
N ARG A 327 -1.37 -26.18 -1.33
CA ARG A 327 -2.75 -26.60 -1.04
C ARG A 327 -2.78 -27.47 0.23
N ILE A 328 -3.90 -27.43 0.94
CA ILE A 328 -4.10 -28.18 2.19
C ILE A 328 -4.06 -29.69 1.96
#